data_AF-A0A523L5Q4-F1
#
_entry.id   AF-A0A523L5Q4-F1
#
_cell.length_a   1.000
_cell.length_b   1.000
_cell.length_c   1.000
_cell.angle_alpha   90.00
_cell.angle_beta   90.00
_cell.angle_gamma   90.00
#
_symmetry.space_group_name_H-M   'P 1'
#
loop_
_entity.id
_entity.type
_entity.pdbx_description
1 polymer ?
#
loop_
_entity_poly.entity_id
_entity_poly.type
_entity_poly.pdbx_seq_one_letter_code
_entity_poly.pdbx_strand_id
1 'polypeptide(L)' 'KETVWDLSNAWPKEWQGGMLDAMSSAVVIETFSLVFQSIARESRDVQ' A
#
# COMPACT_ATOMS: atom_id res chain seq x y z
N LYS A 1 20.81 -8.69 1.77
CA LYS A 1 19.78 -8.70 2.83
C LYS A 1 18.82 -7.55 2.58
N GLU A 2 17.65 -7.87 2.07
CA GLU A 2 16.55 -6.92 1.94
C GLU A 2 15.77 -6.91 3.25
N THR A 3 15.42 -5.71 3.73
CA THR A 3 14.46 -5.58 4.83
C THR A 3 13.07 -5.47 4.23
N VAL A 4 12.16 -6.36 4.62
CA VAL A 4 10.76 -6.35 4.20
C VAL A 4 9.86 -6.14 5.42
N TRP A 5 8.73 -5.49 5.23
CA TRP A 5 7.66 -5.40 6.23
C TRP A 5 6.54 -6.37 5.87
N ASP A 6 6.13 -7.19 6.82
CA ASP A 6 5.00 -8.11 6.68
C ASP A 6 3.79 -7.61 7.49
N LEU A 7 2.63 -7.55 6.84
CA LEU A 7 1.36 -7.12 7.41
C LEU A 7 0.44 -8.35 7.53
N SER A 8 0.19 -8.80 8.75
CA SER A 8 -0.63 -10.00 8.97
C SER A 8 -2.13 -9.67 8.94
N ASN A 9 -2.91 -10.54 8.28
CA ASN A 9 -4.37 -10.43 8.16
C ASN A 9 -4.82 -9.02 7.77
N ALA A 10 -4.22 -8.45 6.72
CA ALA A 10 -4.61 -7.14 6.23
C ALA A 10 -5.86 -7.23 5.33
N TRP A 11 -6.81 -6.30 5.50
CA TRP A 11 -7.93 -6.13 4.58
C TRP A 11 -8.26 -4.64 4.34
N PRO A 12 -8.88 -4.30 3.19
CA PRO A 12 -9.28 -2.93 2.90
C PRO A 12 -10.36 -2.44 3.85
N LYS A 13 -10.19 -1.24 4.42
CA LYS A 13 -11.20 -0.55 5.21
C LYS A 13 -11.87 0.55 4.38
N GLU A 14 -11.07 1.36 3.71
CA GLU A 14 -11.52 2.51 2.93
C GLU A 14 -10.74 2.59 1.62
N TRP A 15 -11.44 3.02 0.57
CA TRP A 15 -10.86 3.34 -0.73
C TRP A 15 -11.26 4.76 -1.10
N GLN A 16 -10.27 5.54 -1.50
CA GLN A 16 -10.46 6.88 -2.02
C GLN A 16 -9.90 6.91 -3.45
N GLY A 17 -10.83 7.00 -4.41
CA GLY A 17 -10.49 7.21 -5.81
C GLY A 17 -9.81 8.56 -6.01
N GLY A 18 -8.84 8.61 -6.92
CA GLY A 18 -8.20 9.85 -7.31
C GLY A 18 -9.12 10.71 -8.17
N MET A 19 -8.95 12.04 -8.09
CA MET A 19 -9.71 12.95 -8.94
C MET A 19 -9.19 12.88 -10.38
N LEU A 20 -10.11 12.65 -11.32
CA LEU A 20 -9.81 12.70 -12.74
C LEU A 20 -9.97 14.14 -13.23
N ASP A 21 -8.86 14.74 -13.67
CA ASP A 21 -8.85 16.05 -14.30
C ASP A 21 -8.37 15.94 -15.74
N ALA A 22 -9.31 16.11 -16.67
CA ALA A 22 -9.07 16.03 -18.12
C ALA A 22 -8.21 17.18 -18.67
N MET A 23 -8.01 18.26 -17.90
CA MET A 23 -7.15 19.38 -18.27
C MET A 23 -5.71 19.21 -17.76
N SER A 24 -5.47 18.18 -16.94
CA SER A 24 -4.15 17.87 -16.39
C SER A 24 -3.55 16.63 -17.07
N SER A 25 -2.22 16.56 -17.11
CA SER A 25 -1.47 15.36 -17.50
C SER A 25 -0.92 14.60 -16.29
N ALA A 26 -1.52 14.78 -15.12
CA ALA A 26 -1.05 14.18 -13.87
C ALA A 26 -1.47 12.70 -13.78
N VAL A 27 -0.65 11.90 -13.11
CA VAL A 27 -1.01 10.52 -12.76
C VAL A 27 -2.06 10.56 -11.65
N VAL A 28 -3.16 9.86 -11.86
CA VAL A 28 -4.23 9.73 -10.86
C VAL A 28 -3.78 8.74 -9.81
N ILE A 29 -3.78 9.16 -8.56
CA ILE A 29 -3.41 8.34 -7.41
C ILE A 29 -4.68 7.95 -6.67
N GLU A 30 -4.86 6.64 -6.49
CA GLU A 30 -5.87 6.10 -5.59
C GLU A 30 -5.23 5.70 -4.27
N THR A 31 -5.97 5.89 -3.18
CA THR A 31 -5.50 5.57 -1.82
C THR A 31 -6.36 4.47 -1.22
N PHE A 32 -5.71 3.47 -0.64
CA PHE A 32 -6.36 2.43 0.16
C PHE A 32 -5.86 2.51 1.60
N SER A 33 -6.80 2.53 2.54
CA SER A 33 -6.52 2.36 3.96
C SER A 33 -6.77 0.91 4.34
N LEU A 34 -5.75 0.22 4.84
CA LEU A 34 -5.85 -1.15 5.31
C LEU A 34 -5.99 -1.18 6.83
N VAL A 35 -6.81 -2.11 7.33
CA VAL A 35 -6.74 -2.57 8.72
C VAL A 35 -5.95 -3.87 8.70
N PHE A 36 -5.11 -4.07 9.71
CA PHE A 36 -4.25 -5.24 9.84
C PHE A 36 -4.16 -5.64 11.32
N GLN A 37 -3.82 -6.89 11.57
CA GLN A 37 -3.73 -7.41 12.94
C GLN A 37 -2.37 -7.11 13.58
N SER A 38 -1.27 -7.32 12.85
CA SER A 38 0.08 -7.01 13.31
C SER A 38 1.02 -6.68 12.16
N ILE A 39 2.14 -6.03 12.48
CA ILE A 39 3.20 -5.68 11.53
C ILE A 39 4.54 -6.22 12.05
N ALA A 40 5.32 -6.85 11.17
CA ALA A 40 6.64 -7.41 11.49
C ALA A 40 7.70 -6.97 10.47
N ARG A 41 8.95 -6.90 10.92
CA ARG A 41 10.11 -6.61 10.06
C ARG A 41 10.89 -7.91 9.82
N GLU A 42 11.07 -8.27 8.57
CA GLU A 42 11.82 -9.45 8.14
C GLU A 42 13.09 -9.04 7.40
N SER A 43 14.16 -9.83 7.55
CA SER A 43 15.34 -9.72 6.69
C SER A 43 15.35 -10.92 5.75
N ARG A 44 15.19 -10.68 4.44
CA ARG A 44 15.25 -11.71 3.40
C ARG A 44 16.62 -11.69 2.74
N ASP A 45 17.21 -12.87 2.57
CA ASP A 45 18.41 -13.02 1.77
C ASP A 45 18.01 -13.02 0.28
N VAL A 46 18.59 -12.11 -0.48
CA VAL A 46 18.37 -12.00 -1.93
C VAL A 46 19.30 -13.02 -2.58
N GLN A 47 18.73 -13.99 -3.31
CA GLN A 47 19.47 -15.02 -4.04
C GLN A 47 20.25 -14.43 -5.22
#